data_AF-A0A537RS02-F1
#
_entry.id   AF-A0A537RS02-F1
#
_cell.length_a   1.000
_cell.length_b   1.000
_cell.length_c   1.000
_cell.angle_alpha   90.00
_cell.angle_beta   90.00
_cell.angle_gamma   90.00
#
_symmetry.space_group_name_H-M   'P 1'
#
loop_
_entity.id
_entity.type
_entity.pdbx_description
1 polymer ?
#
loop_
_entity_poly.entity_id
_entity_poly.type
_entity_poly.pdbx_seq_one_letter_code
_entity_poly.pdbx_strand_id
1 'polypeptide(L)'
;MKAAFIERYGGPGELKYGELPDPVAGPGEVVIDVHAASINAADWKVRAGQYQQAKFPLILGRDFSGVISAVGQGVTDLKVGDAAFGVCEAGQEGAYAEKIAVKAAIVAKKPDALSHVNAAALALTGLTALSAIEDTLKLKPGETILIQGGAGGVAGFAIQLAKHIGAHVITTASAANHDYVRGLGADEIIDYNR
;
A
#
# COMPACT_ATOMS: atom_id res chain seq x y z
N MET A 1 7.44 -5.96 -20.68
CA MET A 1 6.71 -4.87 -19.98
C MET A 1 7.64 -3.72 -19.65
N LYS A 2 7.12 -2.50 -19.58
CA LYS A 2 7.85 -1.35 -19.05
C LYS A 2 7.85 -1.35 -17.52
N ALA A 3 8.95 -0.94 -16.91
CA ALA A 3 9.11 -0.90 -15.47
C ALA A 3 10.08 0.22 -15.03
N ALA A 4 9.92 0.67 -13.78
CA ALA A 4 10.89 1.50 -13.09
C ALA A 4 11.67 0.65 -12.09
N PHE A 5 12.99 0.58 -12.26
CA PHE A 5 13.86 -0.35 -11.55
C PHE A 5 15.22 0.27 -11.20
N ILE A 6 15.96 -0.41 -10.34
CA ILE A 6 17.37 -0.10 -10.04
C ILE A 6 18.26 -1.31 -10.33
N GLU A 7 19.51 -1.07 -10.67
CA GLU A 7 20.53 -2.13 -10.86
C GLU A 7 21.52 -2.22 -9.69
N ARG A 8 21.49 -1.22 -8.82
CA ARG A 8 22.25 -1.13 -7.57
C ARG A 8 21.53 -0.16 -6.64
N TYR A 9 21.84 -0.23 -5.36
CA TYR A 9 21.31 0.71 -4.38
C TYR A 9 21.85 2.13 -4.56
N GLY A 10 21.04 3.11 -4.15
CA GLY A 10 21.50 4.49 -4.05
C GLY A 10 20.37 5.53 -3.93
N GLY A 11 20.74 6.77 -4.24
CA GLY A 11 19.83 7.92 -4.26
C GLY A 11 18.84 7.85 -5.44
N PRO A 12 17.98 8.89 -5.59
CA PRO A 12 16.96 8.92 -6.66
C PRO A 12 17.51 8.74 -8.07
N GLY A 13 18.76 9.15 -8.32
CA GLY A 13 19.43 9.02 -9.63
C GLY A 13 19.72 7.58 -10.08
N GLU A 14 19.55 6.59 -9.21
CA GLU A 14 19.68 5.17 -9.59
C GLU A 14 18.41 4.61 -10.26
N LEU A 15 17.29 5.33 -10.21
CA LEU A 15 16.04 4.90 -10.82
C LEU A 15 16.15 4.94 -12.35
N LYS A 16 16.00 3.77 -12.96
CA LYS A 16 15.94 3.57 -14.41
C LYS A 16 14.53 3.26 -14.83
N TYR A 17 14.21 3.58 -16.07
CA TYR A 17 12.97 3.20 -16.73
C TYR A 17 13.30 2.52 -18.05
N GLY A 18 12.67 1.39 -18.33
CA GLY A 18 12.94 0.62 -19.53
C GLY A 18 12.08 -0.63 -19.62
N GLU A 19 12.40 -1.50 -20.56
CA GLU A 19 11.71 -2.77 -20.76
C GLU A 19 12.38 -3.92 -20.00
N LEU A 20 11.56 -4.73 -19.34
CA LEU A 20 11.93 -5.98 -18.71
C LEU A 20 10.98 -7.10 -19.20
N PRO A 21 11.37 -8.38 -19.08
CA PRO A 21 10.51 -9.50 -19.44
C PRO A 21 9.16 -9.46 -18.71
N ASP A 22 8.09 -9.88 -19.38
CA ASP A 22 6.81 -10.07 -18.73
C ASP A 22 6.91 -11.18 -17.67
N PRO A 23 6.27 -11.02 -16.49
CA PRO A 23 6.21 -12.07 -15.50
C PRO A 23 5.26 -13.18 -15.96
N VAL A 24 5.44 -14.38 -15.39
CA VAL A 24 4.60 -15.55 -15.65
C VAL A 24 3.99 -15.99 -14.33
N ALA A 25 2.69 -16.28 -14.30
CA ALA A 25 2.04 -16.81 -13.11
C ALA A 25 2.56 -18.22 -12.80
N GLY A 26 3.26 -18.37 -11.67
CA GLY A 26 3.56 -19.69 -11.10
C GLY A 26 2.34 -20.32 -10.41
N PRO A 27 2.47 -21.56 -9.89
CA PRO A 27 1.42 -22.18 -9.09
C PRO A 27 1.02 -21.31 -7.90
N GLY A 28 -0.30 -21.08 -7.71
CA GLY A 28 -0.84 -20.22 -6.66
C GLY A 28 -0.67 -18.71 -6.90
N GLU A 29 -0.17 -18.29 -8.07
CA GLU A 29 0.03 -16.89 -8.41
C GLU A 29 -0.94 -16.41 -9.50
N VAL A 30 -1.07 -15.10 -9.61
CA VAL A 30 -1.75 -14.40 -10.70
C VAL A 30 -0.81 -13.36 -11.29
N VAL A 31 -0.96 -13.08 -12.59
CA VAL A 31 -0.38 -11.87 -13.21
C VAL A 31 -1.47 -10.81 -13.27
N ILE A 32 -1.14 -9.61 -12.82
CA ILE A 32 -2.00 -8.44 -12.88
C ILE A 32 -1.38 -7.45 -13.85
N ASP A 33 -2.16 -7.03 -14.85
CA ASP A 33 -1.86 -5.83 -15.64
C ASP A 33 -2.16 -4.63 -14.74
N VAL A 34 -1.12 -3.88 -14.37
CA VAL A 34 -1.19 -2.83 -13.34
C VAL A 34 -1.75 -1.55 -13.97
N HIS A 35 -2.85 -1.06 -13.41
CA HIS A 35 -3.46 0.22 -13.80
C HIS A 35 -2.96 1.37 -12.91
N ALA A 36 -2.71 1.10 -11.63
CA ALA A 36 -2.20 2.06 -10.67
C ALA A 36 -1.31 1.37 -9.63
N ALA A 37 -0.27 2.07 -9.18
CA ALA A 37 0.55 1.72 -8.03
C ALA A 37 0.70 2.96 -7.14
N SER A 38 0.96 2.77 -5.84
CA SER A 38 1.10 3.89 -4.90
C SER A 38 2.57 4.10 -4.49
N ILE A 39 2.88 5.32 -4.04
CA ILE A 39 4.22 5.69 -3.55
C ILE A 39 4.19 5.73 -2.03
N ASN A 40 5.12 5.00 -1.42
CA ASN A 40 5.17 4.78 0.01
C ASN A 40 6.51 5.22 0.61
N ALA A 41 6.50 5.56 1.90
CA ALA A 41 7.71 5.94 2.63
C ALA A 41 8.74 4.81 2.76
N ALA A 42 8.36 3.57 2.43
CA ALA A 42 9.27 2.42 2.37
C ALA A 42 10.11 2.41 1.08
N ASP A 43 9.59 2.94 -0.02
CA ASP A 43 10.13 2.68 -1.37
C ASP A 43 11.51 3.32 -1.55
N TRP A 44 11.73 4.53 -1.01
CA TRP A 44 13.05 5.17 -1.07
C TRP A 44 14.08 4.47 -0.17
N LYS A 45 13.65 3.86 0.94
CA LYS A 45 14.52 3.11 1.86
C LYS A 45 14.97 1.80 1.23
N VAL A 46 14.07 1.13 0.50
CA VAL A 46 14.37 -0.03 -0.33
C VAL A 46 15.40 0.35 -1.39
N ARG A 47 15.15 1.43 -2.15
CA ARG A 47 16.10 1.94 -3.14
C ARG A 47 17.47 2.28 -2.54
N ALA A 48 17.51 2.78 -1.31
CA ALA A 48 18.75 3.09 -0.58
C ALA A 48 19.44 1.86 0.04
N GLY A 49 18.86 0.66 -0.08
CA GLY A 49 19.44 -0.59 0.43
C GLY A 49 19.19 -0.89 1.91
N GLN A 50 18.29 -0.16 2.57
CA GLN A 50 18.02 -0.34 4.01
C GLN A 50 17.31 -1.65 4.36
N TYR A 51 16.68 -2.29 3.37
CA TYR A 51 15.99 -3.59 3.52
C TYR A 51 16.79 -4.77 2.93
N GLN A 52 18.02 -4.54 2.44
CA GLN A 52 18.97 -5.56 1.98
C GLN A 52 18.39 -6.64 1.05
N GLN A 53 17.59 -6.27 0.05
CA GLN A 53 17.23 -7.16 -1.04
C GLN A 53 18.47 -7.58 -1.87
N ALA A 54 18.45 -8.77 -2.46
CA ALA A 54 19.68 -9.36 -3.03
C ALA A 54 19.68 -9.49 -4.55
N LYS A 55 18.58 -9.17 -5.25
CA LYS A 55 18.42 -9.46 -6.69
C LYS A 55 18.17 -8.18 -7.49
N PHE A 56 19.00 -7.97 -8.50
CA PHE A 56 18.89 -6.89 -9.48
C PHE A 56 18.68 -7.47 -10.90
N PRO A 57 18.02 -6.75 -11.82
CA PRO A 57 17.35 -5.48 -11.61
C PRO A 57 16.18 -5.61 -10.64
N LEU A 58 16.04 -4.63 -9.75
CA LEU A 58 14.99 -4.59 -8.72
C LEU A 58 13.95 -3.56 -9.14
N ILE A 59 12.75 -4.03 -9.49
CA ILE A 59 11.57 -3.19 -9.69
C ILE A 59 11.08 -2.75 -8.30
N LEU A 60 10.77 -1.46 -8.12
CA LEU A 60 10.30 -0.92 -6.83
C LEU A 60 8.76 -0.99 -6.72
N GLY A 61 8.23 -0.70 -5.54
CA GLY A 61 6.81 -0.48 -5.31
C GLY A 61 6.11 -1.71 -4.75
N ARG A 62 5.17 -1.46 -3.82
CA ARG A 62 4.62 -2.48 -2.93
C ARG A 62 3.15 -2.75 -3.11
N ASP A 63 2.39 -1.84 -3.67
CA ASP A 63 0.95 -1.98 -3.78
C ASP A 63 0.46 -1.50 -5.13
N PHE A 64 -0.57 -2.18 -5.61
CA PHE A 64 -1.04 -2.07 -6.97
C PHE A 64 -2.56 -2.26 -7.02
N SER A 65 -3.16 -1.78 -8.10
CA SER A 65 -4.48 -2.18 -8.54
C SER A 65 -4.51 -2.29 -10.05
N GLY A 66 -5.21 -3.29 -10.56
CA GLY A 66 -5.24 -3.61 -11.98
C GLY A 66 -6.21 -4.73 -12.31
N VAL A 67 -6.01 -5.38 -13.45
CA VAL A 67 -6.85 -6.48 -13.93
C VAL A 67 -6.02 -7.75 -14.05
N ILE A 68 -6.56 -8.88 -13.62
CA ILE A 68 -5.87 -10.17 -13.73
C ILE A 68 -5.78 -10.56 -15.21
N SER A 69 -4.57 -10.76 -15.71
CA SER A 69 -4.30 -11.15 -17.11
C SER A 69 -3.86 -12.61 -17.26
N ALA A 70 -3.34 -13.23 -16.19
CA ALA A 70 -3.06 -14.67 -16.15
C ALA A 70 -3.28 -15.25 -14.75
N VAL A 71 -3.59 -16.55 -14.69
CA VAL A 71 -3.81 -17.29 -13.45
C VAL A 71 -3.01 -18.58 -13.48
N GLY A 72 -2.26 -18.83 -12.42
CA GLY A 72 -1.45 -20.02 -12.24
C GLY A 72 -2.24 -21.21 -11.70
N GLN A 73 -1.63 -22.39 -11.74
CA GLN A 73 -2.25 -23.63 -11.25
C GLN A 73 -2.66 -23.51 -9.77
N GLY A 74 -3.86 -23.98 -9.44
CA GLY A 74 -4.34 -24.07 -8.05
C GLY A 74 -5.06 -22.84 -7.50
N VAL A 75 -5.10 -21.74 -8.27
CA VAL A 75 -5.94 -20.58 -7.95
C VAL A 75 -7.38 -20.86 -8.40
N THR A 76 -8.35 -20.71 -7.50
CA THR A 76 -9.76 -21.09 -7.74
C THR A 76 -10.77 -19.98 -7.49
N ASP A 77 -10.39 -18.93 -6.77
CA ASP A 77 -11.21 -17.81 -6.30
C ASP A 77 -11.05 -16.52 -7.14
N LEU A 78 -10.01 -16.47 -7.97
CA LEU A 78 -9.68 -15.40 -8.91
C LEU A 78 -9.63 -15.92 -10.35
N LYS A 79 -10.00 -15.08 -11.31
CA LYS A 79 -9.96 -15.41 -12.75
C LYS A 79 -9.46 -14.23 -13.59
N VAL A 80 -9.01 -14.53 -14.80
CA VAL A 80 -8.67 -13.52 -15.81
C VAL A 80 -9.85 -12.57 -16.04
N GLY A 81 -9.58 -11.27 -16.07
CA GLY A 81 -10.56 -10.20 -16.21
C GLY A 81 -11.10 -9.65 -14.89
N ASP A 82 -10.84 -10.30 -13.73
CA ASP A 82 -11.22 -9.73 -12.44
C ASP A 82 -10.40 -8.45 -12.15
N ALA A 83 -11.09 -7.38 -11.74
CA ALA A 83 -10.44 -6.19 -11.22
C ALA A 83 -9.97 -6.46 -9.78
N ALA A 84 -8.68 -6.22 -9.51
CA ALA A 84 -8.02 -6.65 -8.29
C ALA A 84 -7.06 -5.58 -7.76
N PHE A 85 -6.72 -5.69 -6.47
CA PHE A 85 -5.71 -4.87 -5.82
C PHE A 85 -5.04 -5.67 -4.71
N GLY A 86 -3.88 -5.22 -4.27
CA GLY A 86 -3.14 -5.92 -3.24
C GLY A 86 -1.88 -5.19 -2.81
N VAL A 87 -1.25 -5.78 -1.80
CA VAL A 87 0.02 -5.33 -1.22
C VAL A 87 0.97 -6.52 -1.26
N CYS A 88 2.14 -6.34 -1.85
CA CYS A 88 3.22 -7.31 -1.89
C CYS A 88 3.61 -7.75 -0.47
N GLU A 89 4.04 -9.02 -0.33
CA GLU A 89 4.55 -9.52 0.93
C GLU A 89 5.79 -8.73 1.40
N ALA A 90 6.05 -8.76 2.70
CA ALA A 90 7.23 -8.11 3.26
C ALA A 90 8.52 -8.60 2.57
N GLY A 91 9.26 -7.65 1.98
CA GLY A 91 10.51 -7.94 1.27
C GLY A 91 10.35 -8.19 -0.22
N GLN A 92 9.12 -8.19 -0.75
CA GLN A 92 8.84 -8.21 -2.19
C GLN A 92 8.50 -6.81 -2.70
N GLU A 93 8.86 -6.56 -3.96
CA GLU A 93 8.64 -5.32 -4.69
C GLU A 93 8.32 -5.68 -6.14
N GLY A 94 7.69 -4.77 -6.87
CA GLY A 94 7.40 -5.00 -8.28
C GLY A 94 6.25 -4.18 -8.84
N ALA A 95 5.58 -3.36 -8.02
CA ALA A 95 4.38 -2.66 -8.44
C ALA A 95 4.65 -1.52 -9.44
N TYR A 96 5.89 -1.01 -9.54
CA TYR A 96 6.25 0.01 -10.53
C TYR A 96 6.58 -0.62 -11.89
N ALA A 97 5.66 -1.42 -12.40
CA ALA A 97 5.73 -2.07 -13.70
C ALA A 97 4.33 -2.18 -14.32
N GLU A 98 4.25 -2.35 -15.64
CA GLU A 98 2.96 -2.57 -16.32
C GLU A 98 2.32 -3.91 -15.94
N LYS A 99 3.10 -4.88 -15.43
CA LYS A 99 2.60 -6.17 -14.93
C LYS A 99 3.33 -6.63 -13.68
N ILE A 100 2.65 -7.40 -12.84
CA ILE A 100 3.25 -8.02 -11.65
C ILE A 100 2.71 -9.43 -11.46
N ALA A 101 3.57 -10.39 -11.13
CA ALA A 101 3.17 -11.70 -10.62
C ALA A 101 3.19 -11.69 -9.09
N VAL A 102 2.10 -12.13 -8.48
CA VAL A 102 1.93 -12.17 -7.01
C VAL A 102 1.10 -13.39 -6.61
N LYS A 103 1.26 -13.83 -5.36
CA LYS A 103 0.42 -14.89 -4.78
C LYS A 103 -1.05 -14.45 -4.79
N ALA A 104 -1.94 -15.33 -5.26
CA ALA A 104 -3.38 -15.09 -5.22
C ALA A 104 -3.90 -14.80 -3.80
N ALA A 105 -3.28 -15.42 -2.79
CA ALA A 105 -3.67 -15.29 -1.38
C ALA A 105 -3.51 -13.88 -0.77
N ILE A 106 -2.75 -12.97 -1.42
CA ILE A 106 -2.57 -11.59 -0.97
C ILE A 106 -3.34 -10.57 -1.83
N VAL A 107 -4.16 -11.06 -2.76
CA VAL A 107 -4.90 -10.25 -3.71
C VAL A 107 -6.38 -10.27 -3.33
N ALA A 108 -6.99 -9.09 -3.30
CA ALA A 108 -8.43 -8.92 -3.11
C ALA A 108 -9.09 -8.42 -4.41
N LYS A 109 -10.35 -8.79 -4.61
CA LYS A 109 -11.18 -8.19 -5.66
C LYS A 109 -11.41 -6.72 -5.33
N LYS A 110 -11.19 -5.84 -6.29
CA LYS A 110 -11.42 -4.41 -6.14
C LYS A 110 -12.93 -4.16 -6.07
N PRO A 111 -13.45 -3.43 -5.07
CA PRO A 111 -14.83 -2.98 -5.08
C PRO A 111 -15.16 -2.18 -6.35
N ASP A 112 -16.31 -2.44 -6.96
CA ASP A 112 -16.71 -1.77 -8.22
C ASP A 112 -16.83 -0.25 -8.07
N ALA A 113 -17.22 0.22 -6.89
CA ALA A 113 -17.37 1.65 -6.59
C ALA A 113 -16.03 2.42 -6.55
N LEU A 114 -14.89 1.74 -6.46
CA LEU A 114 -13.58 2.38 -6.40
C LEU A 114 -12.88 2.37 -7.76
N SER A 115 -12.22 3.46 -8.11
CA SER A 115 -11.25 3.46 -9.22
C SER A 115 -10.01 2.65 -8.84
N HIS A 116 -9.24 2.19 -9.83
CA HIS A 116 -7.94 1.55 -9.56
C HIS A 116 -6.97 2.48 -8.82
N VAL A 117 -7.00 3.78 -9.10
CA VAL A 117 -6.17 4.78 -8.40
C VAL A 117 -6.52 4.82 -6.92
N ASN A 118 -7.81 4.90 -6.57
CA ASN A 118 -8.23 4.91 -5.17
C ASN A 118 -7.91 3.58 -4.48
N ALA A 119 -8.14 2.46 -5.16
CA ALA A 119 -7.84 1.13 -4.63
C ALA A 119 -6.34 0.92 -4.37
N ALA A 120 -5.46 1.39 -5.27
CA ALA A 120 -4.02 1.37 -5.05
C ALA A 120 -3.62 2.32 -3.90
N ALA A 121 -4.16 3.54 -3.86
CA ALA A 121 -3.80 4.53 -2.84
C ALA A 121 -4.16 4.09 -1.40
N LEU A 122 -5.24 3.33 -1.23
CA LEU A 122 -5.67 2.82 0.08
C LEU A 122 -5.02 1.48 0.46
N ALA A 123 -4.41 0.76 -0.49
CA ALA A 123 -3.99 -0.63 -0.29
C ALA A 123 -2.98 -0.78 0.86
N LEU A 124 -1.75 -0.28 0.72
CA LEU A 124 -0.75 -0.43 1.77
C LEU A 124 -1.12 0.35 3.03
N THR A 125 -1.55 1.60 2.86
CA THR A 125 -1.80 2.51 3.99
C THR A 125 -3.01 2.09 4.82
N GLY A 126 -4.09 1.69 4.15
CA GLY A 126 -5.31 1.18 4.79
C GLY A 126 -5.09 -0.16 5.46
N LEU A 127 -4.41 -1.12 4.80
CA LEU A 127 -4.06 -2.41 5.42
C LEU A 127 -3.17 -2.21 6.66
N THR A 128 -2.20 -1.31 6.58
CA THR A 128 -1.31 -0.99 7.72
C THR A 128 -2.11 -0.41 8.90
N ALA A 129 -3.03 0.53 8.63
CA ALA A 129 -3.88 1.11 9.66
C ALA A 129 -4.81 0.07 10.29
N LEU A 130 -5.43 -0.77 9.46
CA LEU A 130 -6.31 -1.86 9.90
C LEU A 130 -5.58 -2.84 10.81
N SER A 131 -4.44 -3.39 10.38
CA SER A 131 -3.67 -4.33 11.19
C SER A 131 -3.09 -3.71 12.46
N ALA A 132 -2.73 -2.42 12.44
CA ALA A 132 -2.29 -1.72 13.64
C ALA A 132 -3.44 -1.59 14.67
N ILE A 133 -4.63 -1.16 14.22
CA ILE A 133 -5.76 -0.88 15.10
C ILE A 133 -6.49 -2.14 15.55
N GLU A 134 -6.87 -3.01 14.62
CA GLU A 134 -7.72 -4.16 14.89
C GLU A 134 -6.93 -5.40 15.33
N ASP A 135 -5.83 -5.72 14.65
CA ASP A 135 -5.09 -6.95 14.96
C ASP A 135 -4.10 -6.77 16.13
N THR A 136 -3.38 -5.65 16.12
CA THR A 136 -2.29 -5.39 17.07
C THR A 136 -2.80 -4.74 18.36
N LEU A 137 -3.39 -3.55 18.25
CA LEU A 137 -3.93 -2.81 19.41
C LEU A 137 -5.24 -3.43 19.91
N LYS A 138 -6.03 -4.01 19.02
CA LYS A 138 -7.37 -4.55 19.29
C LYS A 138 -8.31 -3.52 19.91
N LEU A 139 -8.21 -2.28 19.43
CA LEU A 139 -8.93 -1.10 19.95
C LEU A 139 -10.42 -1.39 20.16
N LYS A 140 -10.97 -0.92 21.28
CA LYS A 140 -12.38 -1.10 21.67
C LYS A 140 -13.13 0.23 21.68
N PRO A 141 -14.47 0.19 21.49
CA PRO A 141 -15.30 1.37 21.65
C PRO A 141 -15.10 2.01 23.04
N GLY A 142 -15.03 3.34 23.09
CA GLY A 142 -14.83 4.11 24.32
C GLY A 142 -13.38 4.22 24.80
N GLU A 143 -12.43 3.51 24.20
CA GLU A 143 -11.00 3.72 24.48
C GLU A 143 -10.50 5.02 23.86
N THR A 144 -9.36 5.51 24.34
CA THR A 144 -8.68 6.69 23.79
C THR A 144 -7.38 6.27 23.12
N ILE A 145 -7.12 6.80 21.92
CA ILE A 145 -5.92 6.52 21.14
C ILE A 145 -5.22 7.80 20.72
N LEU A 146 -3.88 7.81 20.81
CA LEU A 146 -3.03 8.83 20.20
C LEU A 146 -2.49 8.32 18.86
N ILE A 147 -2.82 9.00 17.78
CA ILE A 147 -2.34 8.71 16.42
C ILE A 147 -1.36 9.82 15.99
N GLN A 148 -0.08 9.48 15.87
CA GLN A 148 0.96 10.43 15.48
C GLN A 148 0.88 10.77 13.97
N GLY A 149 1.07 12.04 13.63
CA GLY A 149 1.17 12.51 12.25
C GLY A 149 -0.12 12.35 11.45
N GLY A 150 -1.26 12.75 12.02
CA GLY A 150 -2.61 12.52 11.51
C GLY A 150 -2.86 12.85 10.04
N ALA A 151 -2.10 13.79 9.49
CA ALA A 151 -2.21 14.20 8.09
C ALA A 151 -1.50 13.24 7.11
N GLY A 152 -0.77 12.23 7.59
CA GLY A 152 -0.08 11.24 6.77
C GLY A 152 -1.01 10.15 6.21
N GLY A 153 -0.56 9.43 5.18
CA GLY A 153 -1.38 8.41 4.49
C GLY A 153 -1.92 7.31 5.42
N VAL A 154 -1.06 6.70 6.24
CA VAL A 154 -1.49 5.66 7.21
C VAL A 154 -2.35 6.26 8.33
N ALA A 155 -1.88 7.37 8.91
CA ALA A 155 -2.53 7.99 10.06
C ALA A 155 -3.94 8.51 9.71
N GLY A 156 -4.16 9.01 8.49
CA GLY A 156 -5.46 9.46 8.04
C GLY A 156 -6.50 8.34 7.94
N PHE A 157 -6.09 7.13 7.50
CA PHE A 157 -6.95 5.94 7.58
C PHE A 157 -7.16 5.49 9.02
N ALA A 158 -6.11 5.55 9.85
CA ALA A 158 -6.18 5.15 11.25
C ALA A 158 -7.16 6.02 12.06
N ILE A 159 -7.19 7.34 11.83
CA ILE A 159 -8.16 8.26 12.47
C ILE A 159 -9.59 7.85 12.13
N GLN A 160 -9.88 7.65 10.83
CA GLN A 160 -11.22 7.28 10.38
C GLN A 160 -11.67 5.93 10.95
N LEU A 161 -10.76 4.94 10.96
CA LEU A 161 -11.04 3.61 11.49
C LEU A 161 -11.27 3.63 13.00
N ALA A 162 -10.40 4.31 13.76
CA ALA A 162 -10.57 4.46 15.20
C ALA A 162 -11.88 5.18 15.54
N LYS A 163 -12.24 6.21 14.76
CA LYS A 163 -13.52 6.90 14.93
C LYS A 163 -14.72 6.02 14.62
N HIS A 164 -14.63 5.20 13.56
CA HIS A 164 -15.67 4.23 13.21
C HIS A 164 -15.90 3.18 14.30
N ILE A 165 -14.83 2.73 14.98
CA ILE A 165 -14.90 1.81 16.14
C ILE A 165 -15.56 2.48 17.37
N GLY A 166 -15.62 3.82 17.41
CA GLY A 166 -16.16 4.57 18.53
C GLY A 166 -15.14 4.89 19.62
N ALA A 167 -13.84 4.96 19.26
CA ALA A 167 -12.81 5.47 20.15
C ALA A 167 -12.76 7.01 20.15
N HIS A 168 -12.16 7.58 21.20
CA HIS A 168 -11.77 8.98 21.26
C HIS A 168 -10.39 9.16 20.63
N VAL A 169 -10.30 10.00 19.61
CA VAL A 169 -9.09 10.10 18.76
C VAL A 169 -8.33 11.39 19.04
N ILE A 170 -7.13 11.25 19.61
CA ILE A 170 -6.15 12.32 19.73
C ILE A 170 -5.15 12.17 18.59
N THR A 171 -4.79 13.24 17.88
CA THR A 171 -3.77 13.19 16.84
C THR A 171 -2.78 14.34 16.90
N THR A 172 -1.57 14.14 16.37
CA THR A 172 -0.60 15.22 16.17
C THR A 172 -0.60 15.67 14.70
N ALA A 173 -0.66 16.98 14.46
CA ALA A 173 -0.59 17.56 13.12
C ALA A 173 -0.16 19.03 13.18
N SER A 174 0.56 19.52 12.17
CA SER A 174 0.84 20.96 12.05
C SER A 174 -0.47 21.74 11.86
N ALA A 175 -0.49 23.00 12.31
CA ALA A 175 -1.68 23.86 12.30
C ALA A 175 -2.42 23.87 10.94
N ALA A 176 -1.69 23.89 9.83
CA ALA A 176 -2.25 23.90 8.47
C ALA A 176 -3.10 22.65 8.13
N ASN A 177 -2.92 21.55 8.86
CA ASN A 177 -3.65 20.29 8.64
C ASN A 177 -4.80 20.07 9.64
N HIS A 178 -5.05 21.00 10.57
CA HIS A 178 -6.03 20.79 11.64
C HIS A 178 -7.44 20.58 11.11
N ASP A 179 -7.86 21.36 10.12
CA ASP A 179 -9.19 21.20 9.52
C ASP A 179 -9.33 19.88 8.76
N TYR A 180 -8.26 19.46 8.09
CA TYR A 180 -8.21 18.17 7.40
C TYR A 180 -8.38 17.02 8.40
N VAL A 181 -7.54 16.93 9.43
CA VAL A 181 -7.59 15.80 10.38
C VAL A 181 -8.85 15.82 11.25
N ARG A 182 -9.44 17.00 11.51
CA ARG A 182 -10.76 17.11 12.12
C ARG A 182 -11.84 16.54 11.20
N GLY A 183 -11.77 16.83 9.90
CA GLY A 183 -12.65 16.26 8.89
C GLY A 183 -12.55 14.73 8.77
N LEU A 184 -11.40 14.15 9.14
CA LEU A 184 -11.21 12.70 9.23
C LEU A 184 -11.81 12.07 10.49
N GLY A 185 -12.13 12.86 11.53
CA GLY A 185 -12.73 12.38 12.77
C GLY A 185 -11.86 12.51 14.03
N ALA A 186 -10.76 13.27 14.00
CA ALA A 186 -9.99 13.56 15.21
C ALA A 186 -10.82 14.41 16.20
N ASP A 187 -10.86 13.98 17.46
CA ASP A 187 -11.53 14.68 18.56
C ASP A 187 -10.62 15.77 19.16
N GLU A 188 -9.32 15.46 19.30
CA GLU A 188 -8.31 16.39 19.79
C GLU A 188 -7.10 16.42 18.87
N ILE A 189 -6.51 17.61 18.71
CA ILE A 189 -5.40 17.84 17.80
C ILE A 189 -4.29 18.59 18.53
N ILE A 190 -3.10 18.00 18.57
CA ILE A 190 -1.88 18.57 19.15
C ILE A 190 -1.03 19.13 18.01
N ASP A 191 -0.77 20.44 18.03
CA ASP A 191 0.23 21.05 17.14
C ASP A 191 1.64 20.73 17.65
N TYR A 192 2.35 19.84 16.96
CA TYR A 192 3.69 19.40 17.37
C TYR A 192 4.77 20.48 17.26
N ASN A 193 4.43 21.68 16.75
CA ASN A 193 5.34 22.82 16.69
C ASN A 193 5.22 23.76 17.90
N ARG A 194 4.40 23.40 18.91
CA ARG A 194 4.11 24.24 20.08
C ARG A 194 4.15 23.46 21.38
#